data_AF-A0A345R055-F1
#
_entry.id   AF-A0A345R055-F1
#
_cell.length_a   1.000
_cell.length_b   1.000
_cell.length_c   1.000
_cell.angle_alpha   90.00
_cell.angle_beta   90.00
_cell.angle_gamma   90.00
#
_symmetry.space_group_name_H-M   'P 1'
#
loop_
_entity.id
_entity.type
_entity.pdbx_description
1 polymer ?
#
loop_
_entity_poly.entity_id
_entity_poly.type
_entity_poly.pdbx_seq_one_letter_code
_entity_poly.pdbx_strand_id
1 'polypeptide(L)'
;MDPILVLILSVLVLIVAVLRGLQALKHTRDTERGSKPGKGYHEIDATYHSGGGGGGHQTNYRIPRDPQEYAKRFIPKDKSK
;
A
#
# COMPACT_ATOMS: atom_id res chain seq x y z
N MET A 1 2.17 44.57 -1.75
CA MET A 1 1.07 43.66 -2.11
C MET A 1 -0.09 43.96 -1.18
N ASP A 2 -1.31 44.00 -1.69
CA ASP A 2 -2.49 44.28 -0.87
C ASP A 2 -2.74 43.11 0.12
N PRO A 3 -2.73 43.34 1.44
CA PRO A 3 -2.95 42.28 2.43
C PRO A 3 -4.32 41.60 2.27
N ILE A 4 -5.33 42.30 1.76
CA ILE A 4 -6.66 41.74 1.49
C ILE A 4 -6.57 40.73 0.34
N LEU A 5 -5.83 41.07 -0.71
CA LEU A 5 -5.60 40.16 -1.83
C LEU A 5 -4.86 38.91 -1.37
N VAL A 6 -3.82 39.06 -0.53
CA VAL A 6 -3.07 37.92 0.01
C VAL A 6 -3.99 37.01 0.83
N LEU A 7 -4.81 37.58 1.71
CA LEU A 7 -5.78 36.83 2.51
C LEU A 7 -6.76 36.03 1.63
N ILE A 8 -7.33 36.67 0.60
CA ILE A 8 -8.26 36.02 -0.33
C ILE A 8 -7.59 34.84 -1.03
N LEU A 9 -6.38 35.02 -1.54
CA LEU A 9 -5.64 33.94 -2.21
C LEU A 9 -5.31 32.80 -1.26
N SER A 10 -4.87 33.09 -0.04
CA SER A 10 -4.60 32.05 0.97
C SER A 10 -5.85 31.23 1.31
N VAL A 11 -7.01 31.89 1.45
CA VAL A 11 -8.29 31.23 1.70
C VAL A 11 -8.69 30.35 0.50
N LEU A 12 -8.57 30.86 -0.72
CA LEU A 12 -8.90 30.09 -1.92
C LEU A 12 -8.01 28.84 -2.07
N VAL A 13 -6.70 28.97 -1.80
CA VAL A 13 -5.78 27.84 -1.82
C VAL A 13 -6.17 26.79 -0.78
N LEU A 14 -6.50 27.21 0.44
CA LEU A 14 -6.98 26.32 1.50
C LEU A 14 -8.26 25.58 1.09
N ILE A 15 -9.24 26.28 0.51
CA ILE A 15 -10.48 25.67 0.03
C ILE A 15 -10.18 24.61 -1.02
N VAL A 16 -9.35 24.92 -2.02
CA VAL A 16 -8.98 23.96 -3.07
C VAL A 16 -8.26 22.74 -2.48
N ALA A 17 -7.33 22.95 -1.54
CA ALA A 17 -6.61 21.86 -0.88
C ALA A 17 -7.57 20.91 -0.14
N VAL A 18 -8.51 21.45 0.63
CA VAL A 18 -9.53 20.65 1.35
C VAL A 18 -10.40 19.89 0.38
N LEU A 19 -10.91 20.54 -0.67
CA LEU A 19 -11.76 19.89 -1.67
C LEU A 19 -11.04 18.74 -2.39
N ARG A 20 -9.75 18.93 -2.73
CA ARG A 20 -8.92 17.87 -3.34
C ARG A 20 -8.66 16.72 -2.36
N GLY A 21 -8.40 17.01 -1.09
CA GLY A 21 -8.25 15.99 -0.05
C GLY A 21 -9.52 15.14 0.10
N LEU A 22 -10.68 15.78 0.20
CA LEU A 22 -11.98 15.10 0.27
C LEU A 22 -12.27 14.29 -1.00
N GLN A 23 -11.93 14.83 -2.18
CA GLN A 23 -12.05 14.11 -3.43
C GLN A 23 -11.19 12.84 -3.43
N ALA A 24 -9.93 12.93 -3.01
CA ALA A 24 -9.02 11.79 -2.93
C ALA A 24 -9.56 10.70 -2.00
N LEU A 25 -9.96 11.07 -0.77
CA LEU A 25 -10.57 10.16 0.20
C LEU A 25 -11.79 9.43 -0.37
N LYS A 26 -12.66 10.15 -1.10
CA LYS A 26 -13.83 9.55 -1.74
C LYS A 26 -13.45 8.58 -2.87
N HIS A 27 -12.43 8.90 -3.67
CA HIS A 27 -11.99 8.06 -4.78
C HIS A 27 -11.23 6.82 -4.30
N THR A 28 -10.59 6.88 -3.14
CA THR A 28 -9.87 5.74 -2.57
C THR A 28 -10.72 4.88 -1.65
N ARG A 29 -11.96 5.27 -1.38
CA ARG A 29 -12.89 4.49 -0.57
C ARG A 29 -13.13 3.13 -1.23
N ASP A 30 -13.06 2.06 -0.47
CA ASP A 30 -13.22 0.68 -0.96
C ASP A 30 -12.08 0.21 -1.89
N THR A 31 -10.99 0.98 -1.99
CA THR A 31 -9.73 0.59 -2.67
C THR A 31 -8.58 0.40 -1.68
N GLU A 32 -8.90 0.23 -0.39
CA GLU A 32 -7.90 0.07 0.64
C GLU A 32 -6.98 -1.11 0.32
N ARG A 33 -5.68 -0.86 0.38
CA ARG A 33 -4.69 -1.90 0.13
C ARG A 33 -4.64 -2.89 1.29
N GLY A 34 -4.27 -4.12 0.96
CA GLY A 34 -4.13 -5.20 1.92
C GLY A 34 -5.38 -6.04 2.02
N SER A 35 -5.45 -6.81 3.09
CA SER A 35 -6.43 -7.87 3.26
C SER A 35 -6.76 -8.00 4.74
N LYS A 36 -8.00 -8.40 5.02
CA LYS A 36 -8.39 -8.70 6.41
C LYS A 36 -7.63 -9.96 6.88
N PRO A 37 -7.23 -10.01 8.15
CA PRO A 37 -6.66 -11.22 8.73
C PRO A 37 -7.68 -12.36 8.66
N GLY A 38 -7.18 -13.60 8.62
CA GLY A 38 -8.03 -14.78 8.54
C GLY A 38 -7.24 -16.07 8.35
N LYS A 39 -7.92 -17.16 8.02
CA LYS A 39 -7.27 -18.45 7.75
C LYS A 39 -6.84 -18.57 6.29
N GLY A 40 -5.87 -19.43 5.98
CA GLY A 40 -5.36 -19.65 4.60
C GLY A 40 -4.21 -18.73 4.21
N TYR A 41 -4.02 -18.52 2.91
CA TYR A 41 -2.84 -17.82 2.35
C TYR A 41 -3.23 -16.71 1.38
N HIS A 42 -2.42 -15.65 1.35
CA HIS A 42 -2.27 -14.79 0.18
C HIS A 42 -1.27 -15.44 -0.77
N GLU A 43 -1.66 -15.56 -2.02
CA GLU A 43 -0.78 -16.04 -3.10
C GLU A 43 -0.38 -14.82 -3.93
N ILE A 44 0.91 -14.60 -4.06
CA ILE A 44 1.48 -13.48 -4.79
C ILE A 44 2.29 -14.05 -5.94
N ASP A 45 1.80 -13.88 -7.16
CA ASP A 45 2.55 -14.15 -8.37
C ASP A 45 3.41 -12.93 -8.70
N ALA A 46 4.72 -13.07 -8.51
CA ALA A 46 5.71 -12.07 -8.86
C ALA A 46 6.40 -12.51 -10.16
N THR A 47 6.00 -11.87 -11.25
CA THR A 47 6.57 -12.11 -12.57
C THR A 47 7.40 -10.92 -12.99
N TYR A 48 8.70 -11.14 -13.16
CA TYR A 48 9.66 -10.15 -13.63
C TYR A 48 10.11 -10.51 -15.05
N HIS A 49 10.02 -9.55 -15.97
CA HIS A 49 10.52 -9.68 -17.34
C HIS A 49 11.55 -8.57 -17.60
N SER A 50 12.81 -8.93 -17.85
CA SER A 50 13.90 -7.98 -18.09
C SER A 50 13.96 -7.43 -19.53
N GLY A 51 13.04 -7.86 -20.41
CA GLY A 51 12.88 -7.32 -21.77
C GLY A 51 13.98 -7.65 -22.78
N GLY A 52 15.04 -8.37 -22.40
CA GLY A 52 16.15 -8.78 -23.28
C GLY A 52 16.55 -10.25 -23.15
N GLY A 53 17.69 -10.63 -23.73
CA GLY A 53 18.22 -12.02 -23.73
C GLY A 53 18.65 -12.58 -22.37
N GLY A 54 18.47 -11.82 -21.28
CA GLY A 54 18.81 -12.20 -19.90
C GLY A 54 17.73 -12.99 -19.15
N GLY A 55 16.59 -13.28 -19.78
CA GLY A 55 15.52 -14.09 -19.20
C GLY A 55 14.64 -13.33 -18.19
N GLY A 56 13.44 -13.87 -17.97
CA GLY A 56 12.52 -13.44 -16.91
C GLY A 56 12.64 -14.34 -15.68
N HIS A 57 12.12 -13.86 -14.54
CA HIS A 57 12.01 -14.66 -13.32
C HIS A 57 10.58 -14.61 -12.83
N GLN A 58 9.97 -15.79 -12.67
CA GLN A 58 8.64 -15.92 -12.09
C GLN A 58 8.77 -16.66 -10.76
N THR A 59 8.12 -16.11 -9.74
CA THR A 59 8.03 -16.76 -8.43
C THR A 59 6.64 -16.57 -7.85
N ASN A 60 6.19 -17.55 -7.09
CA ASN A 60 4.94 -17.46 -6.34
C ASN A 60 5.26 -17.49 -4.84
N TYR A 61 4.76 -16.50 -4.10
CA TYR A 61 4.86 -16.45 -2.65
C TYR A 61 3.52 -16.80 -2.00
N ARG A 62 3.56 -17.67 -0.99
CA ARG A 62 2.41 -18.00 -0.16
C ARG A 62 2.60 -17.43 1.24
N ILE A 63 1.80 -16.42 1.58
CA ILE A 63 1.91 -15.67 2.85
C ILE A 63 0.69 -16.00 3.71
N PRO A 64 0.85 -16.54 4.94
CA PRO A 64 -0.28 -16.80 5.82
C PRO A 64 -1.11 -15.54 6.08
N ARG A 65 -2.43 -15.68 6.04
CA ARG A 65 -3.37 -14.60 6.43
C ARG A 65 -3.53 -14.49 7.95
N ASP A 66 -3.19 -15.55 8.67
CA ASP A 66 -3.29 -15.61 10.12
C ASP A 66 -2.05 -14.93 10.72
N PRO A 67 -2.23 -13.89 11.56
CA PRO A 67 -1.10 -13.14 12.11
C PRO A 67 -0.11 -14.00 12.90
N GLN A 68 -0.59 -15.05 13.58
CA GLN A 68 0.26 -15.92 14.39
C GLN A 68 1.05 -16.89 13.50
N GLU A 69 0.42 -17.47 12.48
CA GLU A 69 1.14 -18.28 11.49
C GLU A 69 2.15 -17.47 10.69
N TYR A 70 1.85 -16.21 10.39
CA TYR A 70 2.81 -15.29 9.80
C TYR A 70 3.98 -15.01 10.74
N ALA A 71 3.72 -14.66 12.01
CA ALA A 71 4.75 -14.37 13.00
C ALA A 71 5.71 -15.55 13.22
N LYS A 72 5.20 -16.79 13.23
CA LYS A 72 6.01 -18.00 13.36
C LYS A 72 7.07 -18.15 12.25
N ARG A 73 6.87 -17.55 11.07
CA ARG A 73 7.84 -17.60 9.97
C ARG A 73 9.16 -16.87 10.28
N PHE A 74 9.14 -15.93 11.22
CA PHE A 74 10.33 -15.19 11.65
C PHE A 74 11.12 -15.89 12.74
N ILE A 75 10.56 -16.94 13.35
CA ILE A 75 11.24 -17.71 14.38
C ILE A 75 12.25 -18.64 13.68
N PRO A 76 13.56 -18.52 13.95
CA PRO A 76 14.56 -19.42 13.38
C PRO A 76 14.25 -20.86 13.80
N LYS A 77 14.17 -21.77 12.82
CA LYS A 77 13.86 -23.18 13.08
C LYS A 77 14.95 -23.90 13.88
N ASP A 78 16.17 -23.38 13.82
CA ASP A 78 17.35 -24.02 14.39
C ASP A 78 17.64 -23.60 15.84
N LYS A 79 16.83 -22.72 16.43
CA LYS A 79 16.87 -22.48 17.88
C LYS A 79 16.00 -23.50 18.59
N SER A 80 16.47 -24.74 18.67
CA SER A 80 16.08 -25.59 19.79
C SER A 80 16.57 -24.94 21.08
N LYS A 81 15.69 -24.93 22.09
CA LYS A 81 16.04 -24.59 23.47
C LYS A 81 17.10 -25.56 24.00
#